data_AF-A0AA88I594-F1
#
_entry.id   AF-A0AA88I594-F1
#
_cell.length_a   1.000
_cell.length_b   1.000
_cell.length_c   1.000
_cell.angle_alpha   90.00
_cell.angle_beta   90.00
_cell.angle_gamma   90.00
#
_symmetry.space_group_name_H-M   'P 1'
#
loop_
_entity.id
_entity.type
_entity.pdbx_description
1 polymer ?
#
loop_
_entity_poly.entity_id
_entity_poly.type
_entity_poly.pdbx_seq_one_letter_code
_entity_poly.pdbx_strand_id
1 'polypeptide(L)'
;VPGGAIEESRVLRGVMLNKDVLHHKMKRRIENPRILLLDFNLEYKKGESQTNIEISQDMDFTRILELEEEYIKKICDDIIRMKPDLIITEKGISDLASHYLLKAGITAMRRVKKSDNNRLARACGATIVNRPDEIKESDIGSGCGLFEVKKEKLAKRRKIAMFDKEEVNSSLNRAVREGDLEGAKELINSFGLSYIKEWSDGYVLLCQALINKNTAIAKLLLNHDCKVNIENGPKLTGTPLHLAVISAREFKVSLTIVY
;
A
#
# COMPACT_ATOMS: atom_id res chain seq x y z
N VAL A 1 -7.90 -15.25 11.39
CA VAL A 1 -6.48 -15.46 11.73
C VAL A 1 -6.44 -16.43 12.89
N PRO A 2 -5.77 -17.58 12.83
CA PRO A 2 -5.69 -18.47 13.98
C PRO A 2 -4.70 -17.92 15.01
N GLY A 3 -5.14 -17.83 16.26
CA GLY A 3 -4.37 -17.22 17.36
C GLY A 3 -4.68 -15.72 17.56
N GLY A 4 -4.34 -15.21 18.74
CA GLY A 4 -4.57 -13.83 19.18
C GLY A 4 -5.72 -13.69 20.17
N ALA A 5 -5.72 -12.58 20.91
CA ALA A 5 -6.82 -12.21 21.82
C ALA A 5 -7.92 -11.45 21.07
N ILE A 6 -9.13 -11.40 21.63
CA ILE A 6 -10.24 -10.61 21.06
C ILE A 6 -9.84 -9.12 20.95
N GLU A 7 -9.11 -8.62 21.94
CA GLU A 7 -8.57 -7.25 21.99
C GLU A 7 -7.55 -6.94 20.88
N GLU A 8 -6.94 -7.96 20.28
CA GLU A 8 -6.00 -7.82 19.16
C GLU A 8 -6.72 -7.80 17.81
N SER A 9 -8.04 -8.06 17.79
CA SER A 9 -8.83 -8.04 16.57
C SER A 9 -9.04 -6.61 16.09
N ARG A 10 -8.56 -6.33 14.89
CA ARG A 10 -8.65 -5.01 14.26
C ARG A 10 -9.33 -5.12 12.91
N VAL A 11 -10.08 -4.09 12.55
CA VAL A 11 -10.68 -3.97 11.22
C VAL A 11 -9.63 -3.43 10.26
N LEU A 12 -9.05 -4.31 9.44
CA LEU A 12 -8.16 -3.91 8.37
C LEU A 12 -8.99 -3.40 7.19
N ARG A 13 -8.78 -2.14 6.81
CA ARG A 13 -9.40 -1.54 5.61
C ARG A 13 -8.43 -1.60 4.44
N GLY A 14 -8.61 -2.65 3.64
CA GLY A 14 -7.71 -3.05 2.58
C GLY A 14 -7.67 -4.57 2.42
N VAL A 15 -6.58 -5.07 1.84
CA VAL A 15 -6.45 -6.50 1.51
C VAL A 15 -5.37 -7.14 2.35
N MET A 16 -5.73 -8.21 3.06
CA MET A 16 -4.79 -9.06 3.78
C MET A 16 -4.45 -10.30 2.96
N LEU A 17 -3.16 -10.53 2.75
CA LEU A 17 -2.63 -11.69 2.02
C LEU A 17 -1.83 -12.59 2.97
N ASN A 18 -2.08 -13.89 2.91
CA ASN A 18 -1.29 -14.89 3.65
C ASN A 18 -0.09 -15.35 2.80
N LYS A 19 0.80 -14.41 2.51
CA LYS A 19 1.99 -14.56 1.67
C LYS A 19 3.15 -13.75 2.27
N ASP A 20 4.35 -14.03 1.78
CA ASP A 20 5.57 -13.31 2.16
C ASP A 20 6.26 -12.75 0.91
N VAL A 21 7.19 -11.83 1.13
CA VAL A 21 8.09 -11.33 0.07
C VAL A 21 9.01 -12.46 -0.41
N LEU A 22 9.41 -12.41 -1.68
CA LEU A 22 10.26 -13.44 -2.27
C LEU A 22 11.62 -13.57 -1.60
N HIS A 23 12.29 -12.43 -1.35
CA HIS A 23 13.63 -12.40 -0.80
C HIS A 23 13.67 -11.60 0.49
N HIS A 24 14.46 -12.06 1.46
CA HIS A 24 14.58 -11.41 2.77
C HIS A 24 15.18 -9.99 2.73
N LYS A 25 15.82 -9.59 1.63
CA LYS A 25 16.43 -8.27 1.41
C LYS A 25 15.44 -7.28 0.78
N MET A 26 14.30 -7.75 0.28
CA MET A 26 13.25 -6.89 -0.26
C MET A 26 12.61 -6.07 0.86
N LYS A 27 12.17 -4.85 0.51
CA LYS A 27 11.54 -3.94 1.47
C LYS A 27 10.24 -4.55 1.99
N ARG A 28 10.08 -4.55 3.32
CA ARG A 28 8.89 -5.09 4.00
C ARG A 28 7.87 -4.04 4.38
N ARG A 29 8.25 -2.76 4.34
CA ARG A 29 7.39 -1.61 4.58
C ARG A 29 7.65 -0.60 3.48
N ILE A 30 6.61 -0.24 2.74
CA ILE A 30 6.68 0.73 1.65
C ILE A 30 5.47 1.65 1.80
N GLU A 31 5.75 2.94 1.98
CA GLU A 31 4.74 3.99 2.03
C GLU A 31 4.45 4.46 0.60
N ASN A 32 3.17 4.67 0.28
CA ASN A 32 2.68 5.07 -1.04
C ASN A 32 3.25 4.23 -2.20
N PRO A 33 3.21 2.88 -2.13
CA PRO A 33 3.86 2.04 -3.12
C PRO A 33 3.23 2.18 -4.51
N ARG A 34 4.06 2.23 -5.56
CA ARG A 34 3.64 1.99 -6.94
C ARG A 34 3.52 0.49 -7.18
N ILE A 35 2.30 0.01 -7.43
CA ILE A 35 1.99 -1.41 -7.48
C ILE A 35 1.68 -1.84 -8.91
N LEU A 36 2.38 -2.88 -9.36
CA LEU A 36 2.10 -3.56 -10.62
C LEU A 36 1.50 -4.94 -10.36
N LEU A 37 0.34 -5.21 -10.96
CA LEU A 37 -0.33 -6.51 -10.90
C LEU A 37 -0.15 -7.26 -12.22
N LEU A 38 0.34 -8.50 -12.15
CA LEU A 38 0.66 -9.31 -13.32
C LEU A 38 -0.04 -10.68 -13.28
N ASP A 39 -0.60 -11.12 -14.40
CA ASP A 39 -0.98 -12.51 -14.66
C ASP A 39 -0.03 -13.16 -15.68
N PHE A 40 1.26 -12.85 -15.56
CA PHE A 40 2.33 -13.39 -16.40
C PHE A 40 3.28 -14.29 -15.59
N ASN A 41 3.85 -15.32 -16.22
CA ASN A 41 4.83 -16.19 -15.57
C ASN A 41 6.25 -15.66 -15.80
N LEU A 42 6.92 -15.21 -14.75
CA LEU A 42 8.32 -14.74 -14.80
C LEU A 42 9.30 -15.92 -14.67
N GLU A 43 9.00 -17.01 -15.35
CA GLU A 43 9.78 -18.25 -15.41
C GLU A 43 9.87 -18.67 -16.88
N TYR A 44 11.02 -19.18 -17.29
CA TYR A 44 11.18 -19.71 -18.64
C TYR A 44 10.32 -20.95 -18.79
N LYS A 45 9.43 -20.94 -19.77
CA LYS A 45 8.68 -22.11 -20.20
C LYS A 45 9.19 -22.53 -21.56
N LYS A 46 9.51 -23.82 -21.70
CA LYS A 46 9.69 -24.42 -23.03
C LYS A 46 8.39 -24.21 -23.81
N GLY A 47 8.51 -23.78 -25.07
CA GLY A 47 7.36 -23.56 -25.94
C GLY A 47 6.47 -24.80 -26.01
N GLU A 48 5.16 -24.62 -26.08
CA GLU A 48 4.19 -25.72 -26.16
C GLU A 48 4.27 -26.47 -27.50
N SER A 49 4.82 -25.85 -28.54
CA SER A 49 5.18 -26.52 -29.78
C SER A 49 6.31 -27.51 -29.54
N GLN A 50 6.18 -28.73 -30.09
CA GLN A 50 7.21 -29.77 -30.06
C GLN A 50 8.50 -29.26 -30.70
N THR A 51 9.31 -28.59 -29.90
CA THR A 51 10.63 -28.12 -30.29
C THR A 51 11.54 -29.29 -29.96
N ASN A 52 11.76 -30.18 -30.94
CA ASN A 52 12.76 -31.23 -30.81
C ASN A 52 14.13 -30.57 -30.79
N ILE A 53 14.61 -30.28 -29.59
CA ILE A 53 15.98 -29.85 -29.37
C ILE A 53 16.79 -31.15 -29.27
N GLU A 54 17.44 -31.54 -30.37
CA GLU A 54 18.47 -32.58 -30.34
C GLU A 54 19.72 -31.98 -29.70
N ILE A 55 19.99 -32.36 -28.46
CA ILE A 55 21.18 -31.89 -27.75
C ILE A 55 22.29 -32.88 -28.05
N SER A 56 23.12 -32.53 -29.04
CA SER A 56 24.18 -33.41 -29.53
C SER A 56 25.55 -33.01 -28.98
N GLN A 57 25.73 -31.75 -28.59
CA GLN A 57 27.01 -31.20 -28.13
C GLN A 57 26.86 -30.41 -26.83
N ASP A 58 27.89 -30.42 -25.97
CA ASP A 58 27.91 -29.66 -24.71
C ASP A 58 27.75 -28.13 -24.91
N MET A 59 28.17 -27.63 -26.08
CA MET A 59 27.99 -26.23 -26.49
C MET A 59 26.51 -25.83 -26.60
N ASP A 60 25.63 -26.76 -26.98
CA ASP A 60 24.20 -26.49 -27.16
C ASP A 60 23.50 -26.27 -25.82
N PHE A 61 23.93 -26.98 -24.76
CA PHE A 61 23.43 -26.75 -23.40
C PHE A 61 23.73 -25.33 -22.91
N THR A 62 24.96 -24.85 -23.13
CA THR A 62 25.38 -23.50 -22.71
C THR A 62 24.53 -22.44 -23.41
N ARG A 63 24.32 -22.59 -24.73
CA ARG A 63 23.50 -21.68 -25.52
C ARG A 63 22.05 -21.62 -25.04
N ILE A 64 21.46 -22.73 -24.61
CA ILE A 64 20.09 -22.75 -24.08
C ILE A 64 19.99 -21.95 -22.78
N LEU A 65 20.99 -22.08 -21.89
CA LEU A 65 21.03 -21.33 -20.63
C LEU A 65 21.16 -19.82 -20.88
N GLU A 66 21.98 -19.41 -21.84
CA GLU A 66 22.12 -18.01 -22.24
C GLU A 66 20.82 -17.43 -22.79
N LEU A 67 20.10 -18.18 -23.63
CA LEU A 67 18.81 -17.78 -24.17
C LEU A 67 17.74 -17.64 -23.07
N GLU A 68 17.72 -18.55 -22.10
CA GLU A 68 16.84 -18.47 -20.94
C GLU A 68 17.12 -17.21 -20.11
N GLU A 69 18.40 -16.93 -19.84
CA GLU A 69 18.80 -15.74 -19.09
C GLU A 69 18.44 -14.45 -19.83
N GLU A 70 18.73 -14.37 -21.14
CA GLU A 70 18.41 -13.19 -21.96
C GLU A 70 16.90 -12.93 -21.98
N TYR A 71 16.09 -13.98 -22.13
CA TYR A 71 14.63 -13.88 -22.11
C TYR A 71 14.11 -13.32 -20.78
N ILE A 72 14.54 -13.89 -19.66
CA ILE A 72 14.13 -13.44 -18.33
C ILE A 72 14.57 -12.00 -18.06
N LYS A 73 15.80 -11.66 -18.46
CA LYS A 73 16.35 -10.31 -18.32
C LYS A 73 15.53 -9.30 -19.10
N LYS A 74 15.21 -9.56 -20.37
CA LYS A 74 14.39 -8.67 -21.21
C LYS A 74 13.04 -8.35 -20.58
N ILE A 75 12.35 -9.38 -20.07
CA ILE A 75 11.06 -9.20 -19.39
C ILE A 75 11.21 -8.38 -18.10
N CYS A 76 12.25 -8.66 -17.31
CA CYS A 76 12.52 -7.87 -16.11
C CYS A 76 12.82 -6.42 -16.44
N ASP A 77 13.57 -6.16 -17.51
CA ASP A 77 13.92 -4.80 -17.96
C ASP A 77 12.66 -4.01 -18.37
N ASP A 78 11.69 -4.64 -19.04
CA ASP A 78 10.39 -4.02 -19.35
C ASP A 78 9.62 -3.61 -18.09
N ILE A 79 9.65 -4.43 -17.04
CA ILE A 79 9.02 -4.12 -15.75
C ILE A 79 9.80 -3.01 -15.02
N ILE A 80 11.13 -3.10 -15.00
CA ILE A 80 12.01 -2.14 -14.32
C ILE A 80 11.89 -0.75 -14.95
N ARG A 81 11.67 -0.67 -16.27
CA ARG A 81 11.43 0.59 -16.99
C ARG A 81 10.27 1.39 -16.39
N MET A 82 9.23 0.71 -15.93
CA MET A 82 8.06 1.32 -15.31
C MET A 82 8.30 1.76 -13.86
N LYS A 83 9.41 1.33 -13.24
CA LYS A 83 9.84 1.64 -11.87
C LYS A 83 8.78 1.38 -10.78
N PRO A 84 8.11 0.21 -10.76
CA PRO A 84 7.19 -0.13 -9.66
C PRO A 84 7.99 -0.39 -8.37
N ASP A 85 7.39 -0.10 -7.21
CA ASP A 85 7.97 -0.45 -5.91
C ASP A 85 7.61 -1.87 -5.49
N LEU A 86 6.42 -2.33 -5.91
CA LEU A 86 5.86 -3.64 -5.58
C LEU A 86 5.29 -4.31 -6.83
N ILE A 87 5.68 -5.55 -7.07
CA ILE A 87 5.11 -6.42 -8.11
C ILE A 87 4.39 -7.58 -7.44
N ILE A 88 3.16 -7.83 -7.86
CA ILE A 88 2.38 -8.98 -7.43
C ILE A 88 2.01 -9.81 -8.65
N THR A 89 2.49 -11.04 -8.71
CA THR A 89 2.14 -11.98 -9.78
C THR A 89 1.16 -13.06 -9.29
N GLU A 90 0.20 -13.38 -10.14
CA GLU A 90 -0.64 -14.58 -9.96
C GLU A 90 0.19 -15.86 -10.15
N LYS A 91 1.15 -15.84 -11.08
CA LYS A 91 2.00 -16.98 -11.46
C LYS A 91 3.30 -17.02 -10.65
N GLY A 92 4.24 -17.83 -11.11
CA GLY A 92 5.55 -17.99 -10.51
C GLY A 92 6.51 -16.85 -10.86
N ILE A 93 7.61 -16.80 -10.11
CA ILE A 93 8.75 -15.92 -10.36
C ILE A 93 9.98 -16.80 -10.14
N SER A 94 10.83 -16.88 -11.17
CA SER A 94 12.10 -17.59 -11.13
C SER A 94 13.10 -16.90 -10.20
N ASP A 95 14.08 -17.65 -9.70
CA ASP A 95 15.09 -17.07 -8.80
C ASP A 95 15.99 -16.06 -9.53
N LEU A 96 16.24 -16.28 -10.83
CA LEU A 96 16.94 -15.32 -11.69
C LEU A 96 16.17 -14.00 -11.82
N ALA A 97 14.86 -14.04 -12.12
CA ALA A 97 14.01 -12.85 -12.16
C ALA A 97 13.98 -12.14 -10.80
N SER A 98 13.89 -12.90 -9.70
CA SER A 98 13.92 -12.36 -8.33
C SER A 98 15.21 -11.57 -8.06
N HIS A 99 16.36 -12.05 -8.54
CA HIS A 99 17.63 -11.35 -8.42
C HIS A 99 17.65 -10.02 -9.20
N TYR A 100 17.16 -10.01 -10.44
CA TYR A 100 17.06 -8.79 -11.24
C TYR A 100 16.14 -7.75 -10.58
N LEU A 101 14.96 -8.16 -10.11
CA LEU A 101 14.02 -7.29 -9.40
C LEU A 101 14.58 -6.75 -8.08
N LEU A 102 15.28 -7.60 -7.31
CA LEU A 102 15.94 -7.19 -6.07
C LEU A 102 17.02 -6.14 -6.33
N LYS A 103 17.83 -6.30 -7.38
CA LYS A 103 18.88 -5.34 -7.77
C LYS A 103 18.28 -3.99 -8.18
N ALA A 104 17.10 -4.00 -8.80
CA ALA A 104 16.33 -2.80 -9.11
C ALA A 104 15.62 -2.18 -7.88
N GLY A 105 15.70 -2.83 -6.71
CA GLY A 105 15.06 -2.34 -5.47
C GLY A 105 13.56 -2.60 -5.39
N ILE A 106 13.04 -3.50 -6.23
CA ILE A 106 11.61 -3.81 -6.35
C ILE A 106 11.25 -4.98 -5.44
N THR A 107 10.21 -4.83 -4.62
CA THR A 107 9.66 -5.93 -3.84
C THR A 107 8.74 -6.77 -4.72
N ALA A 108 8.87 -8.09 -4.66
CA ALA A 108 8.06 -8.99 -5.47
C ALA A 108 7.35 -10.06 -4.62
N MET A 109 6.14 -10.39 -5.05
CA MET A 109 5.29 -11.45 -4.49
C MET A 109 4.84 -12.37 -5.61
N ARG A 110 4.96 -13.69 -5.40
CA ARG A 110 4.53 -14.71 -6.37
C ARG A 110 3.36 -15.55 -5.88
N ARG A 111 2.64 -16.17 -6.82
CA ARG A 111 1.58 -17.16 -6.56
C ARG A 111 0.47 -16.59 -5.67
N VAL A 112 0.03 -15.38 -5.97
CA VAL A 112 -1.18 -14.78 -5.37
C VAL A 112 -2.42 -15.35 -6.04
N LYS A 113 -3.49 -15.59 -5.28
CA LYS A 113 -4.72 -16.14 -5.85
C LYS A 113 -5.37 -15.11 -6.77
N LYS A 114 -5.96 -15.55 -7.88
CA LYS A 114 -6.72 -14.68 -8.80
C LYS A 114 -7.80 -13.86 -8.10
N SER A 115 -8.53 -14.45 -7.16
CA SER A 115 -9.54 -13.75 -6.36
C SER A 115 -8.96 -12.60 -5.54
N ASP A 116 -7.75 -12.78 -4.99
CA ASP A 116 -7.06 -11.77 -4.21
C ASP A 116 -6.47 -10.71 -5.13
N ASN A 117 -5.93 -11.09 -6.29
CA ASN A 117 -5.43 -10.16 -7.30
C ASN A 117 -6.53 -9.19 -7.77
N ASN A 118 -7.75 -9.70 -8.02
CA ASN A 118 -8.91 -8.86 -8.36
C ASN A 118 -9.38 -7.93 -7.22
N ARG A 119 -9.09 -8.27 -5.96
CA ARG A 119 -9.36 -7.39 -4.81
C ARG A 119 -8.29 -6.31 -4.71
N LEU A 120 -7.03 -6.67 -4.93
CA LEU A 120 -5.89 -5.75 -4.98
C LEU A 120 -6.03 -4.74 -6.11
N ALA A 121 -6.44 -5.18 -7.31
CA ALA A 121 -6.71 -4.30 -8.45
C ALA A 121 -7.69 -3.18 -8.08
N ARG A 122 -8.80 -3.55 -7.41
CA ARG A 122 -9.81 -2.60 -6.94
C ARG A 122 -9.29 -1.68 -5.84
N ALA A 123 -8.62 -2.22 -4.82
CA ALA A 123 -8.13 -1.44 -3.68
C ALA A 123 -6.93 -0.52 -4.02
N CYS A 124 -6.14 -0.88 -5.03
CA CYS A 124 -4.95 -0.11 -5.41
C CYS A 124 -5.19 0.78 -6.63
N GLY A 125 -6.32 0.60 -7.33
CA GLY A 125 -6.58 1.20 -8.64
C GLY A 125 -5.64 0.70 -9.75
N ALA A 126 -5.11 -0.51 -9.63
CA ALA A 126 -4.20 -1.11 -10.60
C ALA A 126 -4.97 -1.96 -11.62
N THR A 127 -4.50 -1.97 -12.87
CA THR A 127 -4.98 -2.91 -13.90
C THR A 127 -4.13 -4.17 -13.85
N ILE A 128 -4.77 -5.35 -13.97
CA ILE A 128 -4.04 -6.61 -14.07
C ILE A 128 -3.52 -6.75 -15.50
N VAL A 129 -2.20 -6.74 -15.66
CA VAL A 129 -1.54 -6.84 -16.96
C VAL A 129 -1.12 -8.28 -17.24
N ASN A 130 -1.43 -8.78 -18.43
CA ASN A 130 -1.09 -10.14 -18.84
C ASN A 130 0.29 -10.24 -19.48
N ARG A 131 0.79 -9.15 -20.06
CA ARG A 131 2.00 -9.12 -20.89
C ARG A 131 2.94 -7.99 -20.44
N PRO A 132 4.19 -8.29 -20.05
CA PRO A 132 5.11 -7.29 -19.53
C PRO A 132 5.54 -6.24 -20.57
N ASP A 133 5.48 -6.60 -21.85
CA ASP A 133 5.78 -5.72 -22.98
C ASP A 133 4.71 -4.64 -23.23
N GLU A 134 3.50 -4.82 -22.71
CA GLU A 134 2.35 -3.92 -22.92
C GLU A 134 2.05 -3.01 -21.72
N ILE A 135 2.89 -3.04 -20.67
CA ILE A 135 2.65 -2.28 -19.44
C ILE A 135 2.62 -0.77 -19.75
N LYS A 136 1.56 -0.10 -19.32
CA LYS A 136 1.40 1.35 -19.40
C LYS A 136 1.41 1.98 -18.01
N GLU A 137 1.66 3.28 -17.97
CA GLU A 137 1.63 4.04 -16.72
C GLU A 137 0.23 4.03 -16.07
N SER A 138 -0.83 3.91 -16.88
CA SER A 138 -2.22 3.78 -16.41
C SER A 138 -2.51 2.49 -15.66
N ASP A 139 -1.67 1.46 -15.83
CA ASP A 139 -1.88 0.15 -15.20
C ASP A 139 -1.31 0.10 -13.78
N ILE A 140 -0.45 1.05 -13.43
CA ILE A 140 0.23 1.13 -12.13
C ILE A 140 -0.74 1.69 -11.09
N GLY A 141 -1.02 0.88 -10.06
CA GLY A 141 -1.82 1.32 -8.92
C GLY A 141 -1.03 2.21 -7.97
N SER A 142 -1.62 3.35 -7.60
CA SER A 142 -1.08 4.30 -6.62
C SER A 142 -2.04 4.56 -5.45
N GLY A 143 -3.21 3.90 -5.45
CA GLY A 143 -4.25 4.00 -4.43
C GLY A 143 -3.90 3.29 -3.11
N CYS A 144 -2.91 2.40 -3.11
CA CYS A 144 -2.38 1.83 -1.87
C CYS A 144 -1.51 2.86 -1.17
N GLY A 145 -1.73 3.09 0.11
CA GLY A 145 -0.90 4.01 0.89
C GLY A 145 0.12 3.32 1.76
N LEU A 146 -0.10 2.07 2.17
CA LEU A 146 0.89 1.33 2.94
C LEU A 146 0.89 -0.14 2.56
N PHE A 147 2.06 -0.63 2.18
CA PHE A 147 2.38 -2.04 2.11
C PHE A 147 3.22 -2.42 3.33
N GLU A 148 2.76 -3.40 4.11
CA GLU A 148 3.48 -3.86 5.29
C GLU A 148 3.43 -5.39 5.44
N VAL A 149 4.60 -5.99 5.66
CA VAL A 149 4.74 -7.42 5.98
C VAL A 149 4.93 -7.56 7.48
N LYS A 150 3.90 -8.04 8.18
CA LYS A 150 3.96 -8.34 9.62
C LYS A 150 4.18 -9.83 9.84
N LYS A 151 5.16 -10.14 10.70
CA LYS A 151 5.31 -11.49 11.28
C LYS A 151 4.53 -11.51 12.58
N GLU A 152 3.44 -12.27 12.60
CA GLU A 152 2.65 -12.46 13.82
C GLU A 152 3.38 -13.45 14.73
N LYS A 153 3.42 -13.19 16.05
CA LYS A 153 4.18 -14.00 17.01
C LYS A 153 3.67 -15.44 17.13
N LEU A 154 2.36 -15.65 16.94
CA LEU A 154 1.69 -16.95 17.09
C LEU A 154 1.48 -17.71 15.76
N ALA A 155 1.58 -17.03 14.61
CA ALA A 155 1.46 -17.68 13.32
C ALA A 155 2.85 -18.01 12.76
N LYS A 156 3.08 -19.29 12.40
CA LYS A 156 4.27 -19.68 11.60
C LYS A 156 4.30 -19.01 10.22
N ARG A 157 3.24 -18.30 9.82
CA ARG A 157 3.08 -17.66 8.50
C ARG A 157 3.07 -16.14 8.63
N ARG A 158 3.85 -15.47 7.78
CA ARG A 158 3.84 -14.01 7.63
C ARG A 158 2.61 -13.58 6.85
N LYS A 159 2.09 -12.40 7.18
CA LYS A 159 0.97 -11.79 6.48
C LYS A 159 1.37 -10.43 5.95
N ILE A 160 0.74 -10.08 4.86
CA ILE A 160 0.92 -8.80 4.20
C ILE A 160 -0.41 -8.07 4.30
N ALA A 161 -0.35 -6.84 4.80
CA ALA A 161 -1.46 -5.91 4.79
C ALA A 161 -1.18 -4.83 3.75
N MET A 162 -2.16 -4.60 2.88
CA MET A 162 -2.17 -3.49 1.95
C MET A 162 -3.35 -2.60 2.30
N PHE A 163 -3.07 -1.33 2.56
CA PHE A 163 -4.06 -0.36 3.02
C PHE A 163 -4.48 0.57 1.88
N ASP A 164 -5.78 0.67 1.65
CA ASP A 164 -6.37 1.54 0.64
C ASP A 164 -6.43 2.98 1.17
N LYS A 165 -5.90 3.96 0.42
CA LYS A 165 -5.90 5.38 0.82
C LYS A 165 -7.28 5.96 0.89
N GLU A 166 -8.13 5.70 -0.10
CA GLU A 166 -9.48 6.29 -0.15
C GLU A 166 -10.32 5.74 0.99
N GLU A 167 -10.20 4.45 1.24
CA GLU A 167 -10.90 3.83 2.35
C GLU A 167 -10.37 4.37 3.68
N VAL A 168 -9.05 4.43 3.91
CA VAL A 168 -8.46 5.04 5.12
C VAL A 168 -8.92 6.49 5.31
N ASN A 169 -9.01 7.28 4.22
CA ASN A 169 -9.54 8.65 4.27
C ASN A 169 -11.00 8.68 4.74
N SER A 170 -11.87 7.88 4.10
CA SER A 170 -13.29 7.80 4.49
C SER A 170 -13.47 7.31 5.93
N SER A 171 -12.59 6.41 6.38
CA SER A 171 -12.56 5.84 7.72
C SER A 171 -12.29 6.87 8.77
N LEU A 172 -11.21 7.63 8.60
CA LEU A 172 -10.79 8.63 9.55
C LEU A 172 -11.81 9.77 9.56
N ASN A 173 -12.28 10.21 8.39
CA ASN A 173 -13.35 11.21 8.31
C ASN A 173 -14.62 10.76 9.03
N ARG A 174 -15.02 9.49 8.90
CA ARG A 174 -16.16 8.94 9.63
C ARG A 174 -15.90 8.89 11.14
N ALA A 175 -14.75 8.39 11.59
CA ALA A 175 -14.39 8.35 13.00
C ALA A 175 -14.38 9.75 13.64
N VAL A 176 -13.83 10.74 12.92
CA VAL A 176 -13.82 12.15 13.34
C VAL A 176 -15.22 12.76 13.40
N ARG A 177 -16.12 12.38 12.49
CA ARG A 177 -17.53 12.82 12.50
C ARG A 177 -18.34 12.19 13.64
N GLU A 178 -18.17 10.88 13.84
CA GLU A 178 -18.93 10.10 14.82
C GLU A 178 -18.36 10.23 16.25
N GLY A 179 -17.15 10.75 16.42
CA GLY A 179 -16.52 10.93 17.73
C GLY A 179 -15.79 9.70 18.25
N ASP A 180 -15.48 8.72 17.38
CA ASP A 180 -14.71 7.53 17.74
C ASP A 180 -13.21 7.87 17.94
N LEU A 181 -12.85 8.13 19.19
CA LEU A 181 -11.49 8.49 19.59
C LEU A 181 -10.49 7.36 19.31
N GLU A 182 -10.84 6.12 19.64
CA GLU A 182 -9.89 5.00 19.60
C GLU A 182 -9.58 4.62 18.15
N GLY A 183 -10.61 4.56 17.30
CA GLY A 183 -10.45 4.36 15.86
C GLY A 183 -9.63 5.48 15.20
N ALA A 184 -9.87 6.75 15.56
CA ALA A 184 -9.09 7.86 15.04
C ALA A 184 -7.62 7.81 15.51
N LYS A 185 -7.38 7.52 16.80
CA LYS A 185 -6.04 7.39 17.38
C LYS A 185 -5.22 6.30 16.70
N GLU A 186 -5.84 5.15 16.46
CA GLU A 186 -5.18 4.03 15.79
C GLU A 186 -4.76 4.38 14.36
N LEU A 187 -5.66 4.97 13.58
CA LEU A 187 -5.38 5.39 12.21
C LEU A 187 -4.28 6.46 12.17
N ILE A 188 -4.33 7.45 13.05
CA ILE A 188 -3.32 8.52 13.11
C ILE A 188 -1.95 7.96 13.51
N ASN A 189 -1.88 7.06 14.50
CA ASN A 189 -0.62 6.45 14.93
C ASN A 189 -0.01 5.50 13.88
N SER A 190 -0.84 4.86 13.06
CA SER A 190 -0.38 3.88 12.06
C SER A 190 0.07 4.53 10.76
N PHE A 191 -0.64 5.57 10.31
CA PHE A 191 -0.40 6.20 9.01
C PHE A 191 0.30 7.56 9.11
N GLY A 192 0.06 8.32 10.19
CA GLY A 192 0.50 9.71 10.34
C GLY A 192 -0.42 10.71 9.64
N LEU A 193 -0.39 11.97 10.07
CA LEU A 193 -1.26 13.04 9.54
C LEU A 193 -0.90 13.50 8.12
N SER A 194 0.34 13.26 7.68
CA SER A 194 0.84 13.60 6.33
C SER A 194 0.58 12.50 5.30
N TYR A 195 -0.05 11.39 5.69
CA TYR A 195 -0.27 10.22 4.83
C TYR A 195 -1.17 10.53 3.63
N ILE A 196 -2.17 11.40 3.82
CA ILE A 196 -3.17 11.76 2.83
C ILE A 196 -3.08 13.26 2.56
N LYS A 197 -2.94 13.67 1.29
CA LYS A 197 -2.83 15.09 0.92
C LYS A 197 -4.09 15.86 1.30
N GLU A 198 -5.25 15.22 1.19
CA GLU A 198 -6.57 15.75 1.53
C GLU A 198 -6.69 16.13 3.01
N TRP A 199 -5.92 15.48 3.91
CA TRP A 199 -5.92 15.84 5.33
C TRP A 199 -5.23 17.17 5.59
N SER A 200 -4.39 17.63 4.66
CA SER A 200 -3.62 18.88 4.75
C SER A 200 -2.89 19.00 6.10
N ASP A 201 -2.10 17.97 6.44
CA ASP A 201 -1.41 17.83 7.73
C ASP A 201 -2.34 17.94 8.97
N GLY A 202 -3.56 17.44 8.82
CA GLY A 202 -4.58 17.37 9.88
C GLY A 202 -5.55 18.55 9.95
N TYR A 203 -5.32 19.64 9.22
CA TYR A 203 -6.17 20.84 9.26
C TYR A 203 -7.65 20.55 8.95
N VAL A 204 -7.91 19.77 7.90
CA VAL A 204 -9.28 19.43 7.48
C VAL A 204 -9.97 18.59 8.54
N LEU A 205 -9.23 17.65 9.15
CA LEU A 205 -9.73 16.80 10.23
C LEU A 205 -10.02 17.61 11.50
N LEU A 206 -9.19 18.61 11.82
CA LEU A 206 -9.41 19.51 12.95
C LEU A 206 -10.66 20.36 12.76
N CYS A 207 -10.85 20.95 11.57
CA CYS A 207 -12.07 21.68 11.22
C CYS A 207 -13.31 20.78 11.37
N GLN A 208 -13.24 19.54 10.87
CA GLN A 208 -14.34 18.60 10.95
C GLN A 208 -14.64 18.17 12.39
N ALA A 209 -13.62 17.97 13.23
CA ALA A 209 -13.79 17.65 14.64
C ALA A 209 -14.48 18.80 15.40
N LEU A 210 -14.11 20.04 15.12
CA LEU A 210 -14.69 21.24 15.75
C LEU A 210 -16.15 21.47 15.32
N ILE A 211 -16.46 21.29 14.02
CA ILE A 211 -17.83 21.39 13.50
C ILE A 211 -18.76 20.38 14.19
N ASN A 212 -18.28 19.16 14.44
CA ASN A 212 -19.05 18.10 15.10
C ASN A 212 -18.93 18.13 16.64
N LYS A 213 -18.31 19.17 17.23
CA LYS A 213 -18.11 19.37 18.69
C LYS A 213 -17.32 18.23 19.39
N ASN A 214 -16.47 17.51 18.65
CA ASN A 214 -15.66 16.41 19.17
C ASN A 214 -14.33 16.90 19.79
N THR A 215 -14.40 17.41 21.02
CA THR A 215 -13.25 18.02 21.72
C THR A 215 -12.10 17.04 22.00
N ALA A 216 -12.40 15.76 22.24
CA ALA A 216 -11.39 14.75 22.54
C ALA A 216 -10.52 14.42 21.31
N ILE A 217 -11.14 14.34 20.13
CA ILE A 217 -10.43 14.14 18.84
C ILE A 217 -9.62 15.39 18.47
N ALA A 218 -10.17 16.59 18.69
CA ALA A 218 -9.44 17.83 18.45
C ALA A 218 -8.16 17.93 19.29
N LYS A 219 -8.20 17.55 20.58
CA LYS A 219 -7.01 17.46 21.44
C LYS A 219 -5.99 16.45 20.94
N LEU A 220 -6.47 15.30 20.45
CA LEU A 220 -5.60 14.27 19.88
C LEU A 220 -4.86 14.77 18.64
N LEU A 221 -5.56 15.44 17.72
CA LEU A 221 -4.97 16.01 16.51
C LEU A 221 -3.93 17.08 16.84
N LEU A 222 -4.20 17.96 17.81
CA LEU A 222 -3.25 18.98 18.27
C LEU A 222 -1.99 18.37 18.89
N ASN A 223 -2.11 17.26 19.63
CA ASN A 223 -0.96 16.56 20.20
C ASN A 223 -0.06 15.87 19.15
N HIS A 224 -0.55 15.68 17.93
CA HIS A 224 0.20 15.06 16.82
C HIS A 224 0.80 16.11 15.85
N ASP A 225 1.03 17.35 16.31
CA ASP A 225 1.59 18.47 15.51
C ASP A 225 0.77 18.82 14.26
N CYS A 226 -0.57 18.77 14.38
CA CYS A 226 -1.47 19.22 13.32
C CYS A 226 -1.25 20.70 12.97
N LYS A 227 -1.15 21.02 11.67
CA LYS A 227 -1.06 22.42 11.23
C LYS A 227 -2.40 23.13 11.43
N VAL A 228 -2.40 24.16 12.28
CA VAL A 228 -3.60 24.95 12.63
C VAL A 228 -3.86 26.06 11.61
N ASN A 229 -2.85 26.45 10.84
CA ASN A 229 -2.95 27.52 9.83
C ASN A 229 -2.36 27.04 8.50
N ILE A 230 -3.13 27.19 7.41
CA ILE A 230 -2.65 26.92 6.05
C ILE A 230 -2.85 28.20 5.24
N GLU A 231 -1.77 28.77 4.71
CA GLU A 231 -1.80 29.99 3.90
C GLU A 231 -2.58 29.82 2.58
N ASN A 232 -2.70 28.59 2.08
CA ASN A 232 -3.41 28.22 0.85
C ASN A 232 -4.34 27.00 1.05
N GLY A 233 -5.12 26.98 2.13
CA GLY A 233 -6.07 25.89 2.41
C GLY A 233 -7.34 25.94 1.54
N PRO A 234 -8.04 24.81 1.32
CA PRO A 234 -9.36 24.81 0.69
C PRO A 234 -10.30 25.73 1.47
N LYS A 235 -11.14 26.50 0.76
CA LYS A 235 -12.13 27.44 1.33
C LYS A 235 -13.20 26.69 2.14
N LEU A 236 -12.81 26.18 3.31
CA LEU A 236 -13.75 25.78 4.36
C LEU A 236 -14.34 27.05 4.99
N THR A 237 -15.54 26.92 5.54
CA THR A 237 -16.43 27.99 6.02
C THR A 237 -15.88 28.83 7.19
N GLY A 238 -14.62 28.63 7.59
CA GLY A 238 -13.89 29.41 8.58
C GLY A 238 -12.54 28.79 8.92
N THR A 239 -11.64 29.57 9.54
CA THR A 239 -10.42 29.00 10.13
C THR A 239 -10.77 28.14 11.37
N PRO A 240 -9.90 27.21 11.79
CA PRO A 240 -10.12 26.41 13.00
C PRO A 240 -10.42 27.27 14.23
N LEU A 241 -9.80 28.46 14.32
CA LEU A 241 -10.05 29.45 15.37
C LEU A 241 -11.48 30.00 15.30
N HIS A 242 -11.97 30.36 14.12
CA HIS A 242 -13.35 30.83 13.94
C HIS A 242 -14.36 29.74 14.32
N LEU A 243 -14.12 28.49 13.88
CA LEU A 243 -14.98 27.36 14.20
C LEU A 243 -14.95 27.02 15.69
N ALA A 244 -13.78 27.10 16.32
CA ALA A 244 -13.62 26.89 17.76
C ALA A 244 -14.38 27.96 18.58
N VAL A 245 -14.35 29.23 18.17
CA VAL A 245 -15.09 30.32 18.84
C VAL A 245 -16.60 30.17 18.67
N ILE A 246 -17.06 29.74 17.48
CA ILE A 246 -18.48 29.45 17.22
C ILE A 246 -18.95 28.24 18.04
N SER A 247 -18.15 27.16 18.09
CA SER A 247 -18.48 25.97 18.89
C SER A 247 -18.35 26.21 20.40
N ALA A 248 -17.45 27.10 20.83
CA ALA A 248 -17.20 27.44 22.23
C ALA A 248 -18.31 28.28 22.87
N ARG A 249 -19.29 28.78 22.10
CA ARG A 249 -20.48 29.42 22.68
C ARG A 249 -21.37 28.46 23.50
N GLU A 250 -21.16 27.15 23.42
CA GLU A 250 -21.87 26.16 24.24
C GLU A 250 -20.98 25.30 25.16
N PHE A 251 -19.64 25.38 25.06
CA PHE A 251 -18.74 24.59 25.90
C PHE A 251 -17.64 25.45 26.50
N LYS A 252 -17.67 25.57 27.84
CA LYS A 252 -16.71 26.32 28.64
C LYS A 252 -15.28 25.96 28.25
N VAL A 253 -14.57 27.02 27.86
CA VAL A 253 -13.20 27.05 27.37
C VAL A 253 -12.24 26.43 28.39
N SER A 254 -11.57 25.36 27.96
CA SER A 254 -10.24 24.95 28.45
C SER A 254 -9.35 24.64 27.25
N LEU A 255 -9.43 25.50 26.23
CA LEU A 255 -8.46 25.57 25.14
C LEU A 255 -7.64 26.82 25.42
N THR A 256 -6.78 26.72 26.44
CA THR A 256 -5.63 27.61 26.57
C THR A 256 -4.73 27.27 25.40
N ILE A 257 -4.90 28.03 24.31
CA ILE A 257 -3.99 28.06 23.18
C ILE A 257 -2.68 28.61 23.76
N VAL A 258 -1.78 27.69 24.12
CA VAL A 258 -0.39 28.04 24.45
C VAL A 258 0.25 28.41 23.11
N TYR A 259 0.61 29.68 23.01
CA TYR A 259 1.48 30.23 21.97
C TYR A 259 2.84 29.52 21.96
#